data_AF-A0A5Q2VXN8-F1
#
_entry.id   AF-A0A5Q2VXN8-F1
#
_cell.length_a   1.000
_cell.length_b   1.000
_cell.length_c   1.000
_cell.angle_alpha   90.00
_cell.angle_beta   90.00
_cell.angle_gamma   90.00
#
_symmetry.space_group_name_H-M   'P 1'
#
loop_
_entity.id
_entity.type
_entity.pdbx_description
1 polymer ?
#
loop_
_entity_poly.entity_id
_entity_poly.type
_entity_poly.pdbx_seq_one_letter_code
_entity_poly.pdbx_strand_id
1 'polypeptide(L)'
;MVDDHGGSEGQAEHVHVELVLFDTRRAIARTVEKLRSLRLIGVVERADHPADTLGRVRATVLTAGDSVLTAGPEGIAPGRSIEETAELLRRQLAAGVLAHDCAGNQRAATVPANIADRMQGAGAEQQEIRRVYVLPTSFSAEKADIEFLAFCVGGAITHVQVGGRDVLVGFPRRPSTWPKSQRPVVQLIAMSDHVEVAVYSTSAVQWWRGPLKAARQQAVVSLLSVWNAPPVRLVEDSAGHGPYPAMVRGQAIALERLGQAVPSVPEDFPAAAGRSLSELGLDREAIDEFVALAASEWSAELLPRLVRLLRLPEEVASLATGELTADSLPGAVAADSTGALAQLTERRYRR
;
A
#
# COMPACT_ATOMS: atom_id res chain seq x y z
N MET A 1 45.20 34.10 -17.39
CA MET A 1 43.86 34.67 -17.16
C MET A 1 43.10 34.47 -18.44
N VAL A 2 42.43 33.32 -18.52
CA VAL A 2 41.40 33.03 -19.52
C VAL A 2 40.14 32.92 -18.70
N ASP A 3 39.24 33.88 -18.87
CA ASP A 3 37.94 33.90 -18.22
C ASP A 3 37.10 32.75 -18.80
N ASP A 4 36.91 31.72 -17.98
CA ASP A 4 35.99 30.62 -18.26
C ASP A 4 34.62 31.08 -17.77
N HIS A 5 33.85 31.68 -18.68
CA HIS A 5 32.44 31.98 -18.45
C HIS A 5 31.66 30.66 -18.38
N GLY A 6 31.53 30.15 -17.15
CA GLY A 6 30.58 29.12 -16.79
C GLY A 6 29.16 29.55 -17.12
N GLY A 7 28.68 29.15 -18.29
CA GLY A 7 27.26 28.98 -18.57
C GLY A 7 26.82 27.67 -17.94
N SER A 8 25.86 27.73 -17.00
CA SER A 8 25.16 26.56 -16.51
C SER A 8 24.34 25.94 -17.65
N GLU A 9 24.95 25.08 -18.47
CA GLU A 9 24.21 24.22 -19.37
C GLU A 9 23.22 23.38 -18.53
N GLY A 10 21.94 23.47 -18.90
CA GLY A 10 20.80 23.04 -18.11
C GLY A 10 20.94 21.63 -17.55
N GLN A 11 21.23 21.54 -16.26
CA GLN A 11 21.23 20.28 -15.54
C GLN A 11 19.79 19.76 -15.48
N ALA A 12 19.62 18.46 -15.71
CA ALA A 12 18.33 17.84 -15.50
C ALA A 12 17.93 17.94 -14.03
N GLU A 13 16.67 18.28 -13.80
CA GLU A 13 16.00 18.31 -12.50
C GLU A 13 14.86 17.27 -12.50
N HIS A 14 14.20 17.07 -11.36
CA HIS A 14 12.99 16.27 -11.29
C HIS A 14 11.85 17.02 -10.61
N VAL A 15 10.63 16.75 -11.07
CA VAL A 15 9.40 17.34 -10.54
C VAL A 15 8.49 16.19 -10.11
N HIS A 16 7.91 16.33 -8.94
CA HIS A 16 6.91 15.41 -8.40
C HIS A 16 5.53 15.84 -8.87
N VAL A 17 4.89 14.97 -9.64
CA VAL A 17 3.56 15.16 -10.21
C VAL A 17 2.58 14.28 -9.45
N GLU A 18 1.60 14.89 -8.81
CA GLU A 18 0.47 14.20 -8.20
C GLU A 18 -0.74 14.29 -9.12
N LEU A 19 -1.29 13.13 -9.52
CA LEU A 19 -2.47 13.02 -10.36
C LEU A 19 -3.64 12.51 -9.53
N VAL A 20 -4.76 13.23 -9.51
CA VAL A 20 -6.04 12.74 -8.96
C VAL A 20 -6.86 12.23 -10.12
N LEU A 21 -7.02 10.91 -10.25
CA LEU A 21 -7.65 10.31 -11.44
C LEU A 21 -9.18 10.40 -11.42
N PHE A 22 -9.79 10.43 -12.61
CA PHE A 22 -11.25 10.35 -12.77
C PHE A 22 -11.83 8.98 -12.35
N ASP A 23 -11.03 7.92 -12.51
CA ASP A 23 -11.39 6.53 -12.20
C ASP A 23 -10.17 5.84 -11.59
N THR A 24 -10.39 5.17 -10.46
CA THR A 24 -9.37 4.48 -9.68
C THR A 24 -9.05 3.09 -10.24
N ARG A 25 -9.90 2.53 -11.10
CA ARG A 25 -9.67 1.22 -11.74
C ARG A 25 -8.42 1.28 -12.62
N ARG A 26 -7.46 0.39 -12.32
CA ARG A 26 -6.18 0.31 -13.04
C ARG A 26 -5.47 1.67 -13.13
N ALA A 27 -5.63 2.51 -12.10
CA ALA A 27 -5.09 3.86 -11.99
C ALA A 27 -3.63 3.98 -12.44
N ILE A 28 -2.77 3.14 -11.88
CA ILE A 28 -1.34 3.12 -12.17
C ILE A 28 -1.08 2.68 -13.61
N ALA A 29 -1.69 1.59 -14.07
CA ALA A 29 -1.48 1.11 -15.44
C ALA A 29 -1.87 2.16 -16.48
N ARG A 30 -3.00 2.84 -16.30
CA ARG A 30 -3.45 3.93 -17.18
C ARG A 30 -2.51 5.15 -17.11
N THR A 31 -2.04 5.48 -15.92
CA THR A 31 -1.08 6.58 -15.74
C THR A 31 0.24 6.26 -16.43
N VAL A 32 0.77 5.06 -16.23
CA VAL A 32 1.98 4.57 -16.90
C VAL A 32 1.81 4.59 -18.41
N GLU A 33 0.74 4.00 -18.94
CA GLU A 33 0.43 4.00 -20.38
C GLU A 33 0.39 5.43 -20.92
N LYS A 34 -0.27 6.34 -20.20
CA LYS A 34 -0.39 7.73 -20.63
C LYS A 34 0.95 8.46 -20.62
N LEU A 35 1.71 8.38 -19.54
CA LEU A 35 3.00 9.05 -19.44
C LEU A 35 4.02 8.45 -20.42
N ARG A 36 3.95 7.14 -20.70
CA ARG A 36 4.68 6.46 -21.79
C ARG A 36 4.28 6.97 -23.18
N SER A 37 2.98 7.18 -23.42
CA SER A 37 2.51 7.76 -24.70
C SER A 37 3.05 9.17 -24.94
N LEU A 38 3.30 9.91 -23.86
CA LEU A 38 3.95 11.23 -23.88
C LEU A 38 5.48 11.14 -23.92
N ARG A 39 6.03 9.92 -23.89
CA ARG A 39 7.47 9.59 -23.89
C ARG A 39 8.24 10.28 -22.77
N LEU A 40 7.59 10.50 -21.63
CA LEU A 40 8.20 11.16 -20.49
C LEU A 40 9.24 10.25 -19.85
N ILE A 41 10.31 10.86 -19.34
CA ILE A 41 11.34 10.16 -18.58
C ILE A 41 11.04 10.35 -17.10
N GLY A 42 10.93 9.25 -16.37
CA GLY A 42 10.55 9.29 -14.97
C GLY A 42 10.15 7.94 -14.42
N VAL A 43 9.63 7.98 -13.20
CA VAL A 43 9.07 6.84 -12.49
C VAL A 43 7.66 7.18 -12.03
N VAL A 44 6.77 6.20 -12.09
CA VAL A 44 5.48 6.26 -11.42
C VAL A 44 5.65 5.58 -10.08
N GLU A 45 5.60 6.37 -9.03
CA GLU A 45 5.61 5.90 -7.66
C GLU A 45 4.20 5.43 -7.31
N ARG A 46 4.15 4.28 -6.65
CA ARG A 46 2.91 3.83 -6.03
C ARG A 46 2.88 4.49 -4.65
N ALA A 47 1.77 5.15 -4.31
CA ALA A 47 1.67 5.88 -3.05
C ALA A 47 2.02 4.98 -1.86
N ASP A 48 2.78 5.51 -0.89
CA ASP A 48 3.32 4.76 0.23
C ASP A 48 2.24 4.14 1.13
N HIS A 49 1.00 4.61 1.04
CA HIS A 49 -0.11 4.11 1.83
C HIS A 49 -1.26 3.56 0.97
N PRO A 50 -1.76 2.35 1.26
CA PRO A 50 -3.04 1.80 0.80
C PRO A 50 -4.28 2.71 0.92
N ALA A 51 -4.17 3.81 1.68
CA ALA A 51 -5.27 4.72 2.06
C ALA A 51 -5.20 6.05 1.30
N ASP A 52 -4.34 6.16 0.28
CA ASP A 52 -4.31 7.30 -0.63
C ASP A 52 -5.27 7.09 -1.83
N THR A 53 -6.40 6.38 -1.64
CA THR A 53 -7.32 5.93 -2.73
C THR A 53 -8.22 7.01 -3.32
N LEU A 54 -7.82 8.28 -3.37
CA LEU A 54 -8.44 9.25 -4.28
C LEU A 54 -8.09 8.98 -5.77
N GLY A 55 -7.68 7.75 -6.11
CA GLY A 55 -7.01 7.48 -7.37
C GLY A 55 -5.77 8.36 -7.52
N ARG A 56 -5.07 8.65 -6.40
CA ARG A 56 -3.85 9.44 -6.45
C ARG A 56 -2.73 8.59 -6.98
N VAL A 57 -2.07 9.09 -8.02
CA VAL A 57 -0.85 8.49 -8.54
C VAL A 57 0.24 9.54 -8.47
N ARG A 58 1.39 9.17 -7.90
CA ARG A 58 2.58 10.01 -7.89
C ARG A 58 3.48 9.61 -9.04
N ALA A 59 4.05 10.59 -9.72
CA ALA A 59 5.06 10.38 -10.73
C ALA A 59 6.18 11.38 -10.54
N THR A 60 7.42 10.92 -10.61
CA THR A 60 8.58 11.78 -10.60
C THR A 60 9.13 11.81 -12.02
N VAL A 61 9.06 12.99 -12.67
CA VAL A 61 9.45 13.18 -14.07
C VAL A 61 10.67 14.08 -14.18
N LEU A 62 11.56 13.77 -15.12
CA LEU A 62 12.72 14.60 -15.39
C LEU A 62 12.33 15.84 -16.19
N THR A 63 13.02 16.94 -15.90
CA THR A 63 12.81 18.25 -16.51
C THR A 63 14.14 18.89 -16.85
N ALA A 64 14.12 19.85 -17.78
CA ALA A 64 15.20 20.79 -18.05
C ALA A 64 14.60 22.19 -17.96
N GLY A 65 14.87 22.88 -16.84
CA GLY A 65 14.21 24.14 -16.53
C GLY A 65 12.69 23.97 -16.39
N ASP A 66 11.92 24.63 -17.26
CA ASP A 66 10.45 24.58 -17.22
C ASP A 66 9.83 23.57 -18.19
N SER A 67 10.65 22.74 -18.83
CA SER A 67 10.21 21.75 -19.82
C SER A 67 10.40 20.33 -19.32
N VAL A 68 9.43 19.45 -19.57
CA VAL A 68 9.56 18.02 -19.28
C VAL A 68 10.50 17.36 -20.27
N LEU A 69 11.35 16.43 -19.83
CA LEU A 69 12.23 15.69 -20.73
C LEU A 69 11.49 14.52 -21.37
N THR A 70 11.68 14.37 -22.68
CA THR A 70 11.07 13.32 -23.49
C THR A 70 12.14 12.48 -24.19
N ALA A 71 11.88 11.18 -24.32
CA ALA A 71 12.72 10.27 -25.09
C ALA A 71 12.19 10.13 -26.53
N GLY A 72 13.05 10.35 -27.52
CA GLY A 72 12.74 10.22 -28.95
C GLY A 72 13.77 9.38 -29.70
N PRO A 73 13.54 9.13 -31.00
CA PRO A 73 14.48 8.37 -31.85
C PRO A 73 15.86 9.03 -31.97
N GLU A 74 15.93 10.35 -31.81
CA GLU A 74 17.18 11.13 -31.86
C GLU A 74 17.82 11.32 -30.47
N GLY A 75 17.24 10.75 -29.42
CA GLY A 75 17.72 10.88 -28.04
C GLY A 75 16.76 11.63 -27.13
N ILE A 76 17.30 12.25 -26.08
CA ILE A 76 16.52 12.92 -25.03
C ILE A 76 16.51 14.43 -25.28
N ALA A 77 15.33 15.04 -25.29
CA ALA A 77 15.16 16.46 -25.52
C ALA A 77 14.07 17.08 -24.63
N PRO A 78 14.14 18.40 -24.34
CA PRO A 78 13.03 19.15 -23.75
C PRO A 78 11.79 19.05 -24.63
N GLY A 79 10.66 18.71 -24.01
CA GLY A 79 9.34 18.63 -24.63
C GLY A 79 8.49 19.85 -24.31
N ARG A 80 7.23 19.60 -23.93
CA ARG A 80 6.27 20.64 -23.52
C ARG A 80 6.68 21.27 -22.19
N SER A 81 6.12 22.44 -21.87
CA SER A 81 6.28 22.99 -20.53
C SER A 81 5.63 22.09 -19.47
N ILE A 82 6.03 22.25 -18.21
CA ILE A 82 5.42 21.55 -17.07
C ILE A 82 3.93 21.86 -17.00
N GLU A 83 3.55 23.13 -17.21
CA GLU A 83 2.16 23.60 -17.19
C GLU A 83 1.31 22.99 -18.32
N GLU A 84 1.83 22.99 -19.55
CA GLU A 84 1.16 22.36 -20.70
C GLU A 84 0.97 20.86 -20.50
N THR A 85 1.98 20.20 -19.91
CA THR A 85 1.92 18.78 -19.58
C THR A 85 0.87 18.51 -18.50
N ALA A 86 0.80 19.34 -17.46
CA ALA A 86 -0.20 19.22 -16.41
C ALA A 86 -1.64 19.42 -16.93
N GLU A 87 -1.87 20.40 -17.81
CA GLU A 87 -3.20 20.60 -18.41
C GLU A 87 -3.57 19.47 -19.38
N LEU A 88 -2.61 18.93 -20.13
CA LEU A 88 -2.85 17.76 -20.98
C LEU A 88 -3.25 16.53 -20.17
N LEU A 89 -2.54 16.25 -19.07
CA LEU A 89 -2.83 15.15 -18.16
C LEU A 89 -4.20 15.33 -17.48
N ARG A 90 -4.54 16.55 -17.08
CA ARG A 90 -5.88 16.86 -16.55
C ARG A 90 -6.98 16.57 -17.57
N ARG A 91 -6.83 17.02 -18.81
CA ARG A 91 -7.87 16.81 -19.84
C ARG A 91 -8.07 15.35 -20.19
N GLN A 92 -7.03 14.52 -20.09
CA GLN A 92 -7.03 13.17 -20.67
C GLN A 92 -7.07 12.04 -19.64
N LEU A 93 -6.68 12.30 -18.39
CA LEU A 93 -6.45 11.24 -17.40
C LEU A 93 -6.95 11.61 -15.99
N ALA A 94 -6.76 12.85 -15.56
CA ALA A 94 -6.90 13.25 -14.16
C ALA A 94 -7.94 14.36 -13.92
N ALA A 95 -8.73 14.23 -12.87
CA ALA A 95 -9.59 15.31 -12.38
C ALA A 95 -8.77 16.52 -11.87
N GLY A 96 -7.54 16.31 -11.43
CA GLY A 96 -6.60 17.36 -11.02
C GLY A 96 -5.15 16.92 -11.11
N VAL A 97 -4.25 17.86 -11.38
CA VAL A 97 -2.80 17.63 -11.43
C VAL A 97 -2.10 18.71 -10.62
N LEU A 98 -1.16 18.30 -9.77
CA LEU A 98 -0.22 19.17 -9.07
C LEU A 98 1.20 18.78 -9.46
N ALA A 99 2.06 19.75 -9.69
CA ALA A 99 3.48 19.53 -9.96
C ALA A 99 4.30 20.38 -9.00
N HIS A 100 5.23 19.76 -8.27
CA HIS A 100 6.11 20.41 -7.30
C HIS A 100 7.57 20.09 -7.60
N ASP A 101 8.45 21.08 -7.42
CA ASP A 101 9.89 20.81 -7.39
C ASP A 101 10.30 20.06 -6.11
N CYS A 102 11.58 19.68 -6.02
CA CYS A 102 12.13 18.96 -4.86
C CYS A 102 12.06 19.77 -3.56
N ALA A 103 11.96 21.09 -3.63
CA ALA A 103 11.81 21.98 -2.49
C ALA A 103 10.33 22.14 -2.05
N GLY A 104 9.40 21.51 -2.79
CA GLY A 104 7.96 21.59 -2.54
C GLY A 104 7.30 22.83 -3.13
N ASN A 105 8.02 23.63 -3.93
CA ASN A 105 7.39 24.78 -4.60
C ASN A 105 6.52 24.30 -5.75
N GLN A 106 5.32 24.86 -5.85
CA GLN A 106 4.39 24.54 -6.92
C GLN A 106 4.89 25.08 -8.26
N ARG A 107 5.05 24.18 -9.24
CA ARG A 107 5.41 24.48 -10.63
C ARG A 107 4.20 24.52 -11.55
N ALA A 108 3.18 23.71 -11.26
CA ALA A 108 1.88 23.77 -11.95
C ALA A 108 0.77 23.24 -11.05
N ALA A 109 -0.44 23.79 -11.17
CA ALA A 109 -1.63 23.26 -10.53
C ALA A 109 -2.84 23.48 -11.42
N THR A 110 -3.56 22.40 -11.70
CA THR A 110 -4.78 22.42 -12.53
C THR A 110 -5.99 21.83 -11.80
N VAL A 111 -5.92 21.80 -10.46
CA VAL A 111 -6.91 21.18 -9.58
C VAL A 111 -8.15 22.09 -9.44
N PRO A 112 -9.35 21.63 -9.82
CA PRO A 112 -10.59 22.35 -9.56
C PRO A 112 -10.88 22.50 -8.05
N ALA A 113 -11.56 23.57 -7.63
CA ALA A 113 -11.80 23.88 -6.21
C ALA A 113 -12.46 22.71 -5.43
N ASN A 114 -13.46 22.06 -6.01
CA ASN A 114 -14.12 20.89 -5.41
C ASN A 114 -13.21 19.67 -5.25
N ILE A 115 -12.16 19.54 -6.07
CA ILE A 115 -11.13 18.52 -5.91
C ILE A 115 -10.08 18.99 -4.90
N ALA A 116 -9.72 20.27 -4.87
CA ALA A 116 -8.80 20.83 -3.89
C ALA A 116 -9.31 20.64 -2.45
N ASP A 117 -10.59 20.90 -2.21
CA ASP A 117 -11.23 20.68 -0.90
C ASP A 117 -11.19 19.21 -0.48
N ARG A 118 -11.50 18.30 -1.42
CA ARG A 118 -11.36 16.85 -1.20
C ARG A 118 -9.90 16.47 -0.99
N MET A 119 -8.96 17.14 -1.65
CA MET A 119 -7.55 16.82 -1.51
C MET A 119 -7.00 17.20 -0.12
N GLN A 120 -7.46 18.32 0.42
CA GLN A 120 -7.16 18.77 1.78
C GLN A 120 -7.87 17.89 2.83
N GLY A 121 -9.09 17.43 2.54
CA GLY A 121 -9.86 16.52 3.40
C GLY A 121 -9.49 15.04 3.30
N ALA A 122 -8.75 14.63 2.26
CA ALA A 122 -8.40 13.23 1.99
C ALA A 122 -7.60 12.58 3.11
N GLY A 123 -6.76 13.36 3.81
CA GLY A 123 -6.04 12.87 5.00
C GLY A 123 -6.96 12.54 6.18
N ALA A 124 -8.25 12.92 6.11
CA ALA A 124 -9.27 12.67 7.12
C ALA A 124 -10.38 11.69 6.67
N GLU A 125 -10.50 11.35 5.38
CA GLU A 125 -11.44 10.32 4.92
C GLU A 125 -10.91 8.92 5.24
N GLN A 126 -11.51 8.24 6.23
CA GLN A 126 -11.23 6.84 6.54
C GLN A 126 -11.72 5.94 5.40
N GLN A 127 -10.78 5.45 4.59
CA GLN A 127 -11.11 4.59 3.44
C GLN A 127 -11.31 3.13 3.83
N GLU A 128 -12.23 2.46 3.12
CA GLU A 128 -12.65 1.07 3.34
C GLU A 128 -11.62 0.09 2.75
N ILE A 129 -10.44 0.00 3.37
CA ILE A 129 -9.45 -1.04 3.04
C ILE A 129 -9.97 -2.38 3.56
N ARG A 130 -10.20 -3.33 2.64
CA ARG A 130 -10.58 -4.69 3.02
C ARG A 130 -9.44 -5.35 3.80
N ARG A 131 -9.78 -5.93 4.95
CA ARG A 131 -8.88 -6.77 5.73
C ARG A 131 -9.50 -8.14 5.92
N VAL A 132 -8.69 -9.18 5.72
CA VAL A 132 -9.08 -10.56 5.96
C VAL A 132 -8.37 -11.04 7.21
N TYR A 133 -9.14 -11.52 8.18
CA TYR A 133 -8.65 -11.98 9.46
C TYR A 133 -8.94 -13.48 9.59
N VAL A 134 -7.90 -14.30 9.74
CA VAL A 134 -8.04 -15.72 10.02
C VAL A 134 -8.06 -15.91 11.53
N LEU A 135 -9.13 -16.51 12.05
CA LEU A 135 -9.30 -16.72 13.48
C LEU A 135 -8.58 -17.99 13.96
N PRO A 136 -8.25 -18.10 15.26
CA PRO A 136 -7.65 -19.31 15.84
C PRO A 136 -8.54 -20.55 15.62
N THR A 137 -7.97 -21.75 15.53
CA THR A 137 -8.75 -23.01 15.44
C THR A 137 -9.62 -23.28 16.67
N SER A 138 -9.26 -22.70 17.82
CA SER A 138 -10.03 -22.77 19.06
C SER A 138 -11.20 -21.77 19.10
N PHE A 139 -11.34 -20.91 18.09
CA PHE A 139 -12.47 -20.01 17.97
C PHE A 139 -13.76 -20.80 17.77
N SER A 140 -14.87 -20.27 18.31
CA SER A 140 -16.20 -20.87 18.17
C SER A 140 -17.19 -19.72 17.98
N ALA A 141 -17.80 -19.68 16.79
CA ALA A 141 -18.81 -18.68 16.45
C ALA A 141 -20.02 -18.73 17.41
N GLU A 142 -20.41 -19.91 17.88
CA GLU A 142 -21.51 -20.06 18.86
C GLU A 142 -21.22 -19.38 20.21
N LYS A 143 -19.94 -19.30 20.60
CA LYS A 143 -19.50 -18.64 21.84
C LYS A 143 -19.15 -17.17 21.64
N ALA A 144 -18.94 -16.74 20.40
CA ALA A 144 -18.48 -15.40 20.08
C ALA A 144 -19.64 -14.56 19.53
N ASP A 145 -19.81 -13.37 20.09
CA ASP A 145 -20.76 -12.40 19.56
C ASP A 145 -20.14 -11.72 18.32
N ILE A 146 -20.71 -11.99 17.14
CA ILE A 146 -20.22 -11.46 15.86
C ILE A 146 -20.35 -9.94 15.81
N GLU A 147 -21.38 -9.34 16.44
CA GLU A 147 -21.48 -7.88 16.56
C GLU A 147 -20.33 -7.30 17.39
N PHE A 148 -19.92 -8.02 18.44
CA PHE A 148 -18.75 -7.63 19.21
C PHE A 148 -17.46 -7.74 18.40
N LEU A 149 -17.33 -8.70 17.48
CA LEU A 149 -16.21 -8.78 16.56
C LEU A 149 -16.20 -7.61 15.56
N ALA A 150 -17.37 -7.18 15.06
CA ALA A 150 -17.51 -5.98 14.24
C ALA A 150 -16.98 -4.74 14.97
N PHE A 151 -17.33 -4.62 16.25
CA PHE A 151 -16.79 -3.60 17.13
C PHE A 151 -15.27 -3.74 17.35
N CYS A 152 -14.74 -4.95 17.50
CA CYS A 152 -13.30 -5.17 17.63
C CYS A 152 -12.54 -4.81 16.35
N VAL A 153 -13.03 -5.21 15.18
CA VAL A 153 -12.46 -4.82 13.88
C VAL A 153 -12.51 -3.30 13.71
N GLY A 154 -13.58 -2.66 14.17
CA GLY A 154 -13.78 -1.22 14.07
C GLY A 154 -14.56 -0.80 12.82
N GLY A 155 -15.44 -1.67 12.31
CA GLY A 155 -16.25 -1.45 11.11
C GLY A 155 -17.17 -2.64 10.82
N ALA A 156 -17.85 -2.59 9.67
CA ALA A 156 -18.65 -3.71 9.20
C ALA A 156 -17.78 -4.93 8.90
N ILE A 157 -18.32 -6.11 9.20
CA ILE A 157 -17.65 -7.39 8.96
C ILE A 157 -18.62 -8.42 8.36
N THR A 158 -18.03 -9.41 7.71
CA THR A 158 -18.67 -10.66 7.34
C THR A 158 -17.83 -11.81 7.87
N HIS A 159 -18.43 -12.64 8.72
CA HIS A 159 -17.87 -13.91 9.18
C HIS A 159 -18.24 -15.03 8.22
N VAL A 160 -17.29 -15.90 7.90
CA VAL A 160 -17.49 -17.05 7.02
C VAL A 160 -16.54 -18.19 7.41
N GLN A 161 -16.96 -19.43 7.15
CA GLN A 161 -16.09 -20.59 7.25
C GLN A 161 -15.56 -20.99 5.86
N VAL A 162 -14.24 -21.00 5.69
CA VAL A 162 -13.55 -21.42 4.45
C VAL A 162 -12.46 -22.43 4.78
N GLY A 163 -12.40 -23.55 4.05
CA GLY A 163 -11.43 -24.63 4.32
C GLY A 163 -11.42 -25.12 5.78
N GLY A 164 -12.57 -25.12 6.46
CA GLY A 164 -12.68 -25.49 7.87
C GLY A 164 -12.13 -24.45 8.87
N ARG A 165 -11.82 -23.23 8.42
CA ARG A 165 -11.33 -22.12 9.26
C ARG A 165 -12.35 -21.00 9.31
N ASP A 166 -12.51 -20.42 10.49
CA ASP A 166 -13.25 -19.17 10.66
C ASP A 166 -12.44 -17.98 10.15
N VAL A 167 -13.05 -17.22 9.25
CA VAL A 167 -12.46 -16.04 8.61
C VAL A 167 -13.43 -14.86 8.76
N LEU A 168 -12.89 -13.69 9.07
CA LEU A 168 -13.61 -12.42 9.05
C LEU A 168 -13.10 -11.57 7.90
N VAL A 169 -13.99 -11.04 7.09
CA VAL A 169 -13.68 -10.02 6.10
C VAL A 169 -14.28 -8.72 6.61
N GLY A 170 -13.46 -7.68 6.78
CA GLY A 170 -13.89 -6.43 7.38
C GLY A 170 -13.37 -5.19 6.67
N PHE A 171 -14.09 -4.09 6.88
CA PHE A 171 -13.72 -2.76 6.40
C PHE A 171 -13.56 -1.82 7.60
N PRO A 172 -12.45 -1.94 8.34
CA PRO A 172 -12.24 -1.17 9.55
C PRO A 172 -12.12 0.32 9.24
N ARG A 173 -12.92 1.13 9.94
CA ARG A 173 -12.82 2.59 9.88
C ARG A 173 -11.82 3.11 10.91
N ARG A 174 -11.63 2.38 12.01
CA ARG A 174 -10.62 2.68 13.05
C ARG A 174 -9.64 1.52 13.23
N PRO A 175 -8.47 1.74 13.86
CA PRO A 175 -7.58 0.65 14.22
C PRO A 175 -8.31 -0.46 14.99
N SER A 176 -8.10 -1.71 14.57
CA SER A 176 -8.76 -2.86 15.18
C SER A 176 -8.24 -3.08 16.61
N THR A 177 -9.17 -3.34 17.53
CA THR A 177 -8.94 -3.52 18.96
C THR A 177 -9.40 -4.91 19.38
N TRP A 178 -8.47 -5.87 19.41
CA TRP A 178 -8.79 -7.28 19.69
C TRP A 178 -8.56 -7.68 21.16
N PRO A 179 -9.56 -8.29 21.84
CA PRO A 179 -9.34 -9.01 23.08
C PRO A 179 -8.42 -10.21 22.86
N LYS A 180 -7.59 -10.56 23.86
CA LYS A 180 -6.58 -11.63 23.75
C LYS A 180 -7.13 -12.97 23.27
N SER A 181 -8.33 -13.36 23.70
CA SER A 181 -8.97 -14.65 23.37
C SER A 181 -9.62 -14.69 21.99
N GLN A 182 -9.81 -13.54 21.34
CA GLN A 182 -10.49 -13.40 20.05
C GLN A 182 -9.58 -12.77 19.00
N ARG A 183 -8.27 -12.70 19.27
CA ARG A 183 -7.32 -12.15 18.31
C ARG A 183 -7.27 -13.07 17.09
N PRO A 184 -7.24 -12.52 15.88
CA PRO A 184 -6.91 -13.31 14.71
C PRO A 184 -5.50 -13.86 14.86
N VAL A 185 -5.19 -14.97 14.19
CA VAL A 185 -3.82 -15.48 14.09
C VAL A 185 -3.06 -14.82 12.95
N VAL A 186 -3.76 -14.50 11.87
CA VAL A 186 -3.23 -13.82 10.69
C VAL A 186 -4.23 -12.76 10.23
N GLN A 187 -3.74 -11.58 9.87
CA GLN A 187 -4.45 -10.58 9.10
C GLN A 187 -3.73 -10.40 7.76
N LEU A 188 -4.51 -10.29 6.70
CA LEU A 188 -4.05 -10.04 5.34
C LEU A 188 -4.72 -8.80 4.77
N ILE A 189 -3.92 -7.99 4.10
CA ILE A 189 -4.38 -6.95 3.18
C ILE A 189 -3.73 -7.27 1.84
N ALA A 190 -4.53 -7.30 0.78
CA ALA A 190 -4.03 -7.52 -0.57
C ALA A 190 -4.68 -6.55 -1.54
N MET A 191 -3.85 -5.85 -2.28
CA MET A 191 -4.22 -5.00 -3.42
C MET A 191 -3.34 -5.36 -4.61
N SER A 192 -3.56 -4.71 -5.74
CA SER A 192 -2.82 -4.98 -6.98
C SER A 192 -1.30 -4.72 -6.91
N ASP A 193 -0.85 -3.98 -5.90
CA ASP A 193 0.54 -3.55 -5.69
C ASP A 193 1.10 -3.91 -4.34
N HIS A 194 0.27 -4.34 -3.42
CA HIS A 194 0.65 -4.31 -2.03
C HIS A 194 0.04 -5.50 -1.32
N VAL A 195 0.88 -6.15 -0.54
CA VAL A 195 0.48 -7.23 0.34
C VAL A 195 1.03 -6.91 1.72
N GLU A 196 0.14 -6.95 2.71
CA GLU A 196 0.51 -6.87 4.13
C GLU A 196 0.06 -8.15 4.81
N VAL A 197 0.98 -8.73 5.58
CA VAL A 197 0.72 -9.86 6.46
C VAL A 197 1.06 -9.44 7.88
N ALA A 198 0.07 -9.48 8.75
CA ALA A 198 0.25 -9.31 10.18
C ALA A 198 -0.05 -10.63 10.89
N VAL A 199 0.95 -11.17 11.61
CA VAL A 199 0.80 -12.36 12.45
C VAL A 199 0.69 -11.93 13.91
N TYR A 200 -0.30 -12.48 14.60
CA TYR A 200 -0.53 -12.21 16.02
C TYR A 200 -0.24 -13.48 16.82
N SER A 201 0.87 -13.46 17.54
CA SER A 201 1.28 -14.54 18.44
C SER A 201 0.87 -14.25 19.88
N THR A 202 0.71 -15.32 20.66
CA THR A 202 0.42 -15.25 22.10
C THR A 202 1.61 -14.72 22.90
N SER A 203 2.85 -14.94 22.42
CA SER A 203 4.09 -14.53 23.10
C SER A 203 4.36 -13.02 23.14
N ALA A 204 3.84 -12.23 22.19
CA ALA A 204 4.07 -10.77 22.15
C ALA A 204 3.52 -10.01 23.38
N VAL A 205 2.74 -10.69 24.23
CA VAL A 205 2.17 -10.16 25.46
C VAL A 205 3.15 -10.16 26.64
N GLN A 206 4.23 -10.96 26.61
CA GLN A 206 5.01 -11.24 27.82
C GLN A 206 6.12 -10.22 28.16
N TRP A 207 6.57 -9.39 27.20
CA TRP A 207 7.86 -8.69 27.34
C TRP A 207 7.82 -7.21 27.78
N TRP A 208 6.66 -6.58 27.96
CA TRP A 208 6.59 -5.13 28.25
C TRP A 208 5.87 -4.84 29.59
N ARG A 209 6.65 -4.61 30.66
CA ARG A 209 6.18 -4.19 31.99
C ARG A 209 6.53 -2.71 32.24
N GLY A 210 5.57 -1.80 32.06
CA GLY A 210 5.70 -0.38 32.45
C GLY A 210 4.34 0.35 32.54
N PRO A 211 4.22 1.46 33.29
CA PRO A 211 2.96 2.14 33.60
C PRO A 211 2.31 2.92 32.44
N LEU A 212 2.99 3.14 31.32
CA LEU A 212 2.40 3.65 30.06
C LEU A 212 1.51 2.59 29.32
N LYS A 213 1.22 1.47 30.01
CA LYS A 213 0.58 0.24 29.53
C LYS A 213 -0.85 0.39 29.00
N ALA A 214 -1.69 1.23 29.60
CA ALA A 214 -3.13 1.17 29.34
C ALA A 214 -3.54 1.74 27.97
N ALA A 215 -2.78 2.71 27.45
CA ALA A 215 -3.08 3.36 26.16
C ALA A 215 -2.44 2.65 24.95
N ARG A 216 -1.35 1.90 25.16
CA ARG A 216 -0.59 1.19 24.08
C ARG A 216 -0.81 -0.32 24.04
N GLN A 217 -1.68 -0.88 24.89
CA GLN A 217 -2.01 -2.32 24.91
C GLN A 217 -2.97 -2.78 23.79
N GLN A 218 -3.26 -1.91 22.83
CA GLN A 218 -4.18 -2.16 21.72
C GLN A 218 -3.42 -2.87 20.57
N ALA A 219 -3.75 -4.13 20.32
CA ALA A 219 -3.35 -4.92 19.14
C ALA A 219 -1.84 -4.95 18.78
N VAL A 220 -0.99 -5.51 19.65
CA VAL A 220 0.42 -5.77 19.29
C VAL A 220 0.47 -6.89 18.25
N VAL A 221 0.70 -6.52 16.98
CA VAL A 221 1.13 -7.42 15.91
C VAL A 221 2.50 -7.98 16.28
N SER A 222 2.68 -9.30 16.20
CA SER A 222 3.95 -9.95 16.55
C SER A 222 4.95 -9.95 15.41
N LEU A 223 4.44 -10.01 14.18
CA LEU A 223 5.23 -9.95 12.95
C LEU A 223 4.40 -9.20 11.91
N LEU A 224 4.97 -8.15 11.35
CA LEU A 224 4.38 -7.40 10.24
C LEU A 224 5.34 -7.48 9.07
N SER A 225 4.87 -7.99 7.95
CA SER A 225 5.62 -8.00 6.70
C SER A 225 4.79 -7.28 5.64
N VAL A 226 5.44 -6.37 4.93
CA VAL A 226 4.82 -5.53 3.90
C VAL A 226 5.65 -5.65 2.64
N TRP A 227 4.98 -5.90 1.52
CA TRP A 227 5.58 -5.92 0.20
C TRP A 227 4.86 -4.91 -0.67
N ASN A 228 5.62 -4.01 -1.29
CA ASN A 228 5.13 -3.03 -2.25
C ASN A 228 5.73 -3.33 -3.61
N ALA A 229 4.91 -3.26 -4.65
CA ALA A 229 5.36 -3.32 -6.02
C ALA A 229 6.36 -2.19 -6.28
N PRO A 230 7.47 -2.46 -6.98
CA PRO A 230 8.45 -1.42 -7.26
C PRO A 230 7.83 -0.29 -8.10
N PRO A 231 8.39 0.94 -8.01
CA PRO A 231 8.02 2.03 -8.90
C PRO A 231 8.11 1.61 -10.37
N VAL A 232 7.14 2.04 -11.18
CA VAL A 232 7.10 1.67 -12.60
C VAL A 232 7.90 2.68 -13.41
N ARG A 233 8.97 2.22 -14.07
CA ARG A 233 9.77 3.06 -14.96
C ARG A 233 8.97 3.44 -16.21
N LEU A 234 8.98 4.72 -16.56
CA LEU A 234 8.29 5.21 -17.76
C LEU A 234 9.07 4.90 -19.03
N VAL A 235 10.39 5.04 -18.99
CA VAL A 235 11.26 4.52 -20.04
C VAL A 235 11.85 3.22 -19.54
N GLU A 236 11.30 2.10 -20.01
CA GLU A 236 11.98 0.80 -19.94
C GLU A 236 13.23 0.93 -20.78
N ASP A 237 14.39 0.61 -20.21
CA ASP A 237 15.72 0.71 -20.81
C ASP A 237 15.64 0.76 -22.33
N SER A 238 15.95 1.92 -22.89
CA SER A 238 16.00 2.11 -24.34
C SER A 238 16.80 0.97 -24.94
N ALA A 239 16.09 0.04 -25.58
CA ALA A 239 16.58 -1.16 -26.21
C ALA A 239 18.01 -0.98 -26.76
N GLY A 240 19.02 -1.47 -26.03
CA GLY A 240 20.41 -1.53 -26.50
C GLY A 240 21.11 -0.21 -26.88
N HIS A 241 20.62 0.96 -26.47
CA HIS A 241 21.20 2.24 -26.92
C HIS A 241 21.86 3.05 -25.79
N GLY A 242 23.17 2.83 -25.63
CA GLY A 242 24.14 3.80 -25.08
C GLY A 242 23.96 4.29 -23.64
N PRO A 243 25.01 4.86 -23.01
CA PRO A 243 24.86 5.53 -21.71
C PRO A 243 23.99 6.79 -21.87
N TYR A 244 23.17 7.09 -20.85
CA TYR A 244 22.45 8.37 -20.78
C TYR A 244 23.37 9.56 -21.10
N PRO A 245 22.90 10.56 -21.87
CA PRO A 245 23.67 11.77 -22.12
C PRO A 245 24.03 12.43 -20.78
N ALA A 246 25.20 13.07 -20.74
CA ALA A 246 25.76 13.63 -19.50
C ALA A 246 24.77 14.54 -18.75
N MET A 247 23.96 15.29 -19.50
CA MET A 247 22.91 16.19 -19.02
C MET A 247 21.88 15.54 -18.09
N VAL A 248 21.54 14.25 -18.31
CA VAL A 248 20.47 13.55 -17.55
C VAL A 248 20.98 12.38 -16.72
N ARG A 249 22.23 11.96 -16.92
CA ARG A 249 22.80 10.75 -16.35
C ARG A 249 22.69 10.70 -14.83
N GLY A 250 23.02 11.78 -14.14
CA GLY A 250 22.97 11.83 -12.67
C GLY A 250 21.56 11.62 -12.11
N GLN A 251 20.56 12.26 -12.71
CA GLN A 251 19.17 12.14 -12.28
C GLN A 251 18.52 10.83 -12.74
N ALA A 252 18.87 10.32 -13.92
CA ALA A 252 18.42 9.00 -14.36
C ALA A 252 18.92 7.91 -13.40
N ILE A 253 20.19 7.96 -12.97
CA ILE A 253 20.74 7.06 -11.95
C ILE A 253 20.04 7.25 -10.59
N ALA A 254 19.69 8.50 -10.21
CA ALA A 254 18.94 8.75 -8.98
C ALA A 254 17.53 8.13 -9.03
N LEU A 255 16.84 8.23 -10.17
CA LEU A 255 15.56 7.58 -10.42
C LEU A 255 15.68 6.05 -10.44
N GLU A 256 16.77 5.50 -11.00
CA GLU A 256 17.06 4.07 -10.96
C GLU A 256 17.16 3.55 -9.53
N ARG A 257 17.75 4.34 -8.63
CA ARG A 257 17.87 4.02 -7.20
C ARG A 257 16.54 4.12 -6.45
N LEU A 258 15.66 5.04 -6.83
CA LEU A 258 14.29 5.10 -6.27
C LEU A 258 13.48 3.84 -6.62
N GLY A 259 13.74 3.23 -7.78
CA GLY A 259 13.11 1.97 -8.19
C GLY A 259 13.69 0.70 -7.53
N GLN A 260 14.77 0.82 -6.76
CA GLN A 260 15.53 -0.30 -6.18
C GLN A 260 15.56 -0.23 -4.64
N ALA A 261 14.42 0.04 -4.00
CA ALA A 261 14.32 -0.12 -2.55
C ALA A 261 14.65 -1.59 -2.21
N VAL A 262 15.90 -1.84 -1.82
CA VAL A 262 16.35 -3.17 -1.41
C VAL A 262 15.51 -3.54 -0.19
N PRO A 263 14.72 -4.64 -0.24
CA PRO A 263 13.96 -5.08 0.91
C PRO A 263 14.92 -5.26 2.08
N SER A 264 14.80 -4.42 3.10
CA SER A 264 15.63 -4.49 4.29
C SER A 264 14.87 -5.22 5.39
N VAL A 265 15.36 -6.41 5.72
CA VAL A 265 14.83 -7.21 6.81
C VAL A 265 15.64 -6.89 8.06
N PRO A 266 15.01 -6.41 9.16
CA PRO A 266 15.71 -6.18 10.42
C PRO A 266 16.44 -7.43 10.92
N GLU A 267 17.60 -7.26 11.55
CA GLU A 267 18.42 -8.39 12.04
C GLU A 267 17.69 -9.31 13.02
N ASP A 268 16.72 -8.78 13.78
CA ASP A 268 15.92 -9.52 14.76
C ASP A 268 14.69 -10.21 14.16
N PHE A 269 14.37 -9.93 12.89
CA PHE A 269 13.19 -10.46 12.22
C PHE A 269 13.18 -11.99 12.13
N PRO A 270 14.26 -12.72 11.77
CA PRO A 270 14.22 -14.17 11.70
C PRO A 270 13.88 -14.82 13.05
N ALA A 271 14.38 -14.24 14.16
CA ALA A 271 14.06 -14.72 15.49
C ALA A 271 12.60 -14.43 15.88
N ALA A 272 12.06 -13.27 15.49
CA ALA A 272 10.66 -12.91 15.69
C ALA A 272 9.70 -13.78 14.87
N ALA A 273 10.05 -14.04 13.61
CA ALA A 273 9.34 -14.96 12.71
C ALA A 273 9.35 -16.37 13.28
N GLY A 274 10.51 -16.86 13.72
CA GLY A 274 10.66 -18.16 14.38
C GLY A 274 9.70 -18.35 15.54
N ARG A 275 9.61 -17.39 16.47
CA ARG A 275 8.69 -17.46 17.61
C ARG A 275 7.22 -17.41 17.17
N SER A 276 6.87 -16.44 16.32
CA SER A 276 5.47 -16.14 16.00
C SER A 276 4.84 -17.19 15.08
N LEU A 277 5.59 -17.70 14.11
CA LEU A 277 5.11 -18.69 13.14
C LEU A 277 5.13 -20.11 13.71
N SER A 278 6.06 -20.45 14.61
CA SER A 278 6.04 -21.75 15.30
C SER A 278 4.78 -21.94 16.14
N GLU A 279 4.24 -20.86 16.74
CA GLU A 279 2.96 -20.90 17.47
C GLU A 279 1.75 -21.22 16.56
N LEU A 280 1.87 -20.93 15.26
CA LEU A 280 0.87 -21.33 14.26
C LEU A 280 1.05 -22.78 13.79
N GLY A 281 2.06 -23.49 14.32
CA GLY A 281 2.37 -24.87 13.93
C GLY A 281 3.13 -24.99 12.61
N LEU A 282 3.76 -23.91 12.13
CA LEU A 282 4.68 -23.98 11.00
C LEU A 282 5.97 -24.68 11.42
N ASP A 283 6.50 -25.52 10.53
CA ASP A 283 7.81 -26.13 10.69
C ASP A 283 8.93 -25.14 10.34
N ARG A 284 10.17 -25.52 10.67
CA ARG A 284 11.34 -24.67 10.46
C ARG A 284 11.54 -24.30 8.98
N GLU A 285 11.25 -25.22 8.07
CA GLU A 285 11.40 -24.99 6.62
C GLU A 285 10.44 -23.90 6.14
N ALA A 286 9.17 -23.95 6.56
CA ALA A 286 8.19 -22.92 6.25
C ALA A 286 8.54 -21.55 6.88
N ILE A 287 9.15 -21.55 8.07
CA ILE A 287 9.62 -20.33 8.72
C ILE A 287 10.80 -19.72 7.95
N ASP A 288 11.77 -20.54 7.56
CA ASP A 288 12.94 -20.10 6.80
C ASP A 288 12.51 -19.58 5.41
N GLU A 289 11.53 -20.22 4.76
CA GLU A 289 10.92 -19.70 3.52
C GLU A 289 10.20 -18.36 3.75
N PHE A 290 9.50 -18.18 4.88
CA PHE A 290 8.83 -16.91 5.19
C PHE A 290 9.85 -15.77 5.36
N VAL A 291 10.96 -16.05 6.04
CA VAL A 291 12.05 -15.09 6.21
C VAL A 291 12.69 -14.73 4.86
N ALA A 292 12.91 -15.73 3.99
CA ALA A 292 13.40 -15.49 2.63
C ALA A 292 12.43 -14.65 1.80
N LEU A 293 11.12 -14.91 1.91
CA LEU A 293 10.09 -14.09 1.25
C LEU A 293 10.04 -12.66 1.79
N ALA A 294 10.23 -12.45 3.09
CA ALA A 294 10.28 -11.10 3.66
C ALA A 294 11.43 -10.24 3.08
N ALA A 295 12.50 -10.89 2.63
CA ALA A 295 13.62 -10.24 1.93
C ALA A 295 13.44 -10.18 0.40
N SER A 296 12.38 -10.76 -0.16
CA SER A 296 12.17 -10.80 -1.60
C SER A 296 11.43 -9.57 -2.11
N GLU A 297 11.64 -9.27 -3.39
CA GLU A 297 10.86 -8.27 -4.11
C GLU A 297 9.38 -8.69 -4.21
N TRP A 298 8.52 -7.70 -4.43
CA TRP A 298 7.11 -7.96 -4.72
C TRP A 298 6.95 -8.74 -6.03
N SER A 299 5.99 -9.68 -6.04
CA SER A 299 5.59 -10.41 -7.24
C SER A 299 4.09 -10.71 -7.20
N ALA A 300 3.48 -10.97 -8.36
CA ALA A 300 2.06 -11.34 -8.43
C ALA A 300 1.75 -12.67 -7.70
N GLU A 301 2.74 -13.57 -7.61
CA GLU A 301 2.63 -14.88 -6.94
C GLU A 301 2.85 -14.79 -5.42
N LEU A 302 3.15 -13.60 -4.88
CA LEU A 302 3.47 -13.41 -3.48
C LEU A 302 2.31 -13.82 -2.57
N LEU A 303 1.10 -13.35 -2.86
CA LEU A 303 -0.08 -13.66 -2.04
C LEU A 303 -0.42 -15.17 -2.05
N PRO A 304 -0.52 -15.85 -3.20
CA PRO A 304 -0.68 -17.31 -3.25
C PRO A 304 0.41 -18.07 -2.47
N ARG A 305 1.69 -17.67 -2.62
CA ARG A 305 2.79 -18.28 -1.83
C ARG A 305 2.62 -18.08 -0.35
N LEU A 306 2.28 -16.86 0.10
CA LEU A 306 2.06 -16.56 1.52
C LEU A 306 0.89 -17.34 2.12
N VAL A 307 -0.24 -17.44 1.40
CA VAL A 307 -1.41 -18.22 1.82
C VAL A 307 -1.04 -19.70 1.98
N ARG A 308 -0.34 -20.29 1.01
CA ARG A 308 0.14 -21.68 1.09
C ARG A 308 1.13 -21.88 2.23
N LEU A 309 2.10 -20.98 2.36
CA LEU A 309 3.16 -21.05 3.36
C LEU A 309 2.60 -20.99 4.79
N LEU A 310 1.63 -20.10 5.02
CA LEU A 310 0.94 -19.94 6.29
C LEU A 310 -0.15 -21.01 6.52
N ARG A 311 -0.28 -21.99 5.61
CA ARG A 311 -1.27 -23.07 5.64
C ARG A 311 -2.70 -22.53 5.79
N LEU A 312 -2.99 -21.44 5.09
CA LEU A 312 -4.32 -20.83 5.04
C LEU A 312 -5.13 -21.45 3.88
N PRO A 313 -6.47 -21.47 3.98
CA PRO A 313 -7.32 -21.87 2.85
C PRO A 313 -7.05 -21.00 1.62
N GLU A 314 -7.06 -21.60 0.43
CA GLU A 314 -6.74 -20.90 -0.83
C GLU A 314 -7.71 -19.73 -1.09
N GLU A 315 -8.98 -19.88 -0.69
CA GLU A 315 -10.02 -18.86 -0.81
C GLU A 315 -9.70 -17.58 -0.05
N VAL A 316 -8.81 -17.64 0.95
CA VAL A 316 -8.34 -16.45 1.68
C VAL A 316 -7.64 -15.46 0.75
N ALA A 317 -6.91 -15.93 -0.26
CA ALA A 317 -6.31 -15.06 -1.27
C ALA A 317 -7.39 -14.31 -2.06
N SER A 318 -8.40 -15.04 -2.56
CA SER A 318 -9.50 -14.47 -3.34
C SER A 318 -10.40 -13.55 -2.52
N LEU A 319 -10.59 -13.81 -1.22
CA LEU A 319 -11.27 -12.91 -0.30
C LEU A 319 -10.46 -11.63 -0.08
N ALA A 320 -9.13 -11.73 0.04
CA ALA A 320 -8.26 -10.57 0.26
C ALA A 320 -8.26 -9.65 -0.97
N THR A 321 -8.10 -10.21 -2.18
CA THR A 321 -8.15 -9.46 -3.43
C THR A 321 -9.57 -8.98 -3.77
N GLY A 322 -10.60 -9.65 -3.28
CA GLY A 322 -12.01 -9.35 -3.56
C GLY A 322 -12.57 -9.98 -4.80
N GLU A 323 -11.84 -10.91 -5.41
CA GLU A 323 -12.36 -11.80 -6.45
C GLU A 323 -13.51 -12.66 -5.92
N LEU A 324 -13.44 -13.01 -4.63
CA LEU A 324 -14.50 -13.69 -3.90
C LEU A 324 -15.14 -12.72 -2.91
N THR A 325 -16.47 -12.63 -2.93
CA THR A 325 -17.23 -11.81 -1.97
C THR A 325 -17.65 -12.67 -0.78
N ALA A 326 -17.28 -12.28 0.45
CA ALA A 326 -17.59 -13.04 1.65
C ALA A 326 -19.09 -13.32 1.82
N ASP A 327 -19.95 -12.34 1.53
CA ASP A 327 -21.41 -12.47 1.67
C ASP A 327 -22.04 -13.50 0.73
N SER A 328 -21.31 -13.89 -0.33
CA SER A 328 -21.78 -14.89 -1.29
C SER A 328 -21.47 -16.32 -0.87
N LEU A 329 -20.73 -16.51 0.21
CA LEU A 329 -20.31 -17.83 0.68
C LEU A 329 -21.35 -18.47 1.61
N PRO A 330 -21.48 -19.82 1.58
CA PRO A 330 -22.41 -20.53 2.47
C PRO A 330 -22.12 -20.27 3.95
N GLY A 331 -23.17 -19.97 4.71
CA GLY A 331 -23.06 -19.73 6.15
C GLY A 331 -22.44 -18.38 6.52
N ALA A 332 -22.31 -17.45 5.56
CA ALA A 332 -21.83 -16.10 5.85
C ALA A 332 -22.78 -15.35 6.81
N VAL A 333 -22.20 -14.69 7.81
CA VAL A 333 -22.91 -13.88 8.79
C VAL A 333 -22.32 -12.47 8.81
N ALA A 334 -23.10 -11.50 8.35
CA ALA A 334 -22.72 -10.09 8.37
C ALA A 334 -23.12 -9.44 9.71
N ALA A 335 -22.28 -8.54 10.20
CA ALA A 335 -22.57 -7.72 11.36
C ALA A 335 -21.99 -6.31 11.21
N ASP A 336 -22.65 -5.35 11.85
CA ASP A 336 -22.17 -3.98 11.97
C ASP A 336 -21.88 -3.62 13.43
N SER A 337 -20.99 -2.65 13.62
CA SER A 337 -20.50 -2.17 14.91
C SER A 337 -21.55 -1.41 15.74
N THR A 338 -22.69 -1.04 15.13
CA THR A 338 -23.75 -0.21 15.72
C THR A 338 -24.55 -0.94 16.83
N GLY A 339 -24.82 -2.24 16.67
CA GLY A 339 -25.55 -3.05 17.66
C GLY A 339 -24.79 -3.24 18.98
N ALA A 340 -23.51 -3.56 18.91
CA ALA A 340 -22.67 -3.78 20.09
C ALA A 340 -22.50 -2.52 20.96
N LEU A 341 -22.42 -1.33 20.34
CA LEU A 341 -22.37 -0.05 21.05
C LEU A 341 -23.67 0.22 21.82
N ALA A 342 -24.83 -0.02 21.21
CA ALA A 342 -26.12 0.12 21.88
C ALA A 342 -26.22 -0.82 23.09
N GLN A 343 -25.83 -2.09 22.94
CA GLN A 343 -25.86 -3.07 24.03
C GLN A 343 -24.86 -2.77 25.16
N LEU A 344 -23.63 -2.33 24.83
CA LEU A 344 -22.63 -1.93 25.83
C LEU A 344 -23.08 -0.69 26.61
N THR A 345 -23.74 0.25 25.93
CA THR A 345 -24.30 1.45 26.53
C THR A 345 -25.45 1.07 27.46
N GLU A 346 -26.38 0.23 27.01
CA GLU A 346 -27.52 -0.24 27.81
C GLU A 346 -27.07 -1.01 29.08
N ARG A 347 -26.06 -1.88 28.99
CA ARG A 347 -25.48 -2.57 30.16
C ARG A 347 -24.83 -1.62 31.15
N ARG A 348 -24.28 -0.49 30.69
CA ARG A 348 -23.66 0.52 31.54
C ARG A 348 -24.70 1.40 32.26
N TYR A 349 -25.87 1.62 31.66
CA TYR A 349 -26.97 2.38 32.27
C TYR A 349 -27.90 1.52 33.15
N ARG A 350 -27.79 0.19 33.10
CA ARG A 350 -28.50 -0.73 34.03
C ARG A 350 -27.71 -1.06 35.32
N ARG A 351 -26.48 -0.54 35.49
CA ARG A 351 -25.67 -0.65 36.72
C ARG A 351 -25.59 0.68 37.41
#